data_AF-A0A450VHW5-F1
#
_entry.id   AF-A0A450VHW5-F1
#
_cell.length_a   1.000
_cell.length_b   1.000
_cell.length_c   1.000
_cell.angle_alpha   90.00
_cell.angle_beta   90.00
_cell.angle_gamma   90.00
#
_symmetry.space_group_name_H-M   'P 1'
#
loop_
_entity.id
_entity.type
_entity.pdbx_description
1 polymer ?
#
loop_
_entity_poly.entity_id
_entity_poly.type
_entity_poly.pdbx_seq_one_letter_code
_entity_poly.pdbx_strand_id
1 'polypeptide(L)' 'MPISNELIDQPLAGSSSQEDILGKGGLLNELTKKVAERALEAEMEAHLGYVKHDPCMMFFLYSVPLSL' A
#
# COMPACT_ATOMS: atom_id res chain seq x y z
N MET A 1 0.12 10.68 -15.56
CA MET A 1 -0.97 11.33 -14.79
C MET A 1 -0.36 12.47 -13.98
N PRO A 2 -0.86 13.71 -14.09
CA PRO A 2 -0.34 14.82 -13.30
C PRO A 2 -0.80 14.68 -11.84
N ILE A 3 0.13 14.89 -10.90
CA ILE A 3 -0.21 15.02 -9.47
C ILE A 3 -0.78 16.42 -9.28
N SER A 4 -1.99 16.52 -8.74
CA SER A 4 -2.67 17.81 -8.52
C SER A 4 -2.08 18.51 -7.28
N ASN A 5 -2.04 19.84 -7.29
CA ASN A 5 -1.53 20.63 -6.16
C ASN A 5 -2.25 20.29 -4.84
N GLU A 6 -3.55 20.02 -4.90
CA GLU A 6 -4.34 19.64 -3.73
C GLU A 6 -3.81 18.37 -3.02
N LEU A 7 -3.24 17.42 -3.77
CA LEU A 7 -2.62 16.20 -3.22
C LEU A 7 -1.26 16.47 -2.57
N ILE A 8 -0.65 17.61 -2.87
CA ILE A 8 0.61 18.08 -2.28
C ILE A 8 0.33 18.97 -1.06
N ASP A 9 -0.67 19.84 -1.17
CA ASP A 9 -1.01 20.82 -0.13
C ASP A 9 -1.58 20.15 1.12
N GLN A 10 -2.38 19.08 0.98
CA GLN A 10 -2.93 18.34 2.11
C GLN A 10 -1.86 17.72 3.03
N PRO A 11 -0.87 16.95 2.52
CA PRO A 11 0.27 16.47 3.31
C PRO A 11 1.10 17.60 3.94
N LEU A 12 1.26 18.72 3.23
CA LEU A 12 2.10 19.83 3.68
C LEU A 12 1.45 20.68 4.78
N ALA A 13 0.11 20.68 4.89
CA ALA A 13 -0.62 21.50 5.85
C ALA A 13 -0.25 21.24 7.33
N GLY A 14 0.30 20.06 7.65
CA GLY A 14 0.78 19.69 8.98
C GLY A 14 2.28 19.87 9.22
N SER A 15 3.04 20.29 8.20
CA SER A 15 4.51 20.34 8.25
C SER A 15 4.98 21.76 8.59
N SER A 16 5.75 21.91 9.67
CA SER A 16 6.19 23.23 10.15
C SER A 16 7.65 23.55 9.81
N SER A 17 8.45 22.54 9.46
CA SER A 17 9.87 22.68 9.16
C SER A 17 10.33 21.86 7.96
N GLN A 18 11.50 22.23 7.40
CA GLN A 18 12.16 21.46 6.34
C GLN A 18 12.48 20.01 6.78
N GLU A 19 12.81 19.81 8.05
CA GLU A 19 13.09 18.48 8.62
C GLU A 19 11.83 17.62 8.72
N ASP A 20 10.66 18.19 9.00
CA ASP A 20 9.41 17.42 9.01
C ASP A 20 9.05 16.87 7.63
N ILE A 21 9.51 17.54 6.57
CA ILE A 21 9.21 17.16 5.18
C ILE A 21 10.29 16.23 4.62
N LEU A 22 11.56 16.62 4.76
CA LEU A 22 12.73 15.96 4.13
C LEU A 22 13.61 15.16 5.09
N GLY A 23 13.39 15.30 6.40
CA GLY A 23 14.17 14.63 7.42
C GLY A 23 13.96 13.12 7.44
N LYS A 24 14.77 12.44 8.24
CA LYS A 24 14.68 11.00 8.40
C LYS A 24 13.38 10.64 9.12
N GLY A 25 12.46 9.99 8.41
CA GLY A 25 11.11 9.74 8.91
C GLY A 25 10.14 10.90 8.69
N GLY A 26 10.54 11.92 7.92
CA GLY A 26 9.66 13.00 7.51
C GLY A 26 8.62 12.56 6.47
N LEU A 27 7.76 13.52 6.10
CA LEU A 27 6.58 13.34 5.28
C LEU A 27 6.84 12.58 3.96
N LEU A 28 7.93 12.91 3.24
CA LEU A 28 8.24 12.25 1.98
C LEU A 28 8.57 10.76 2.16
N ASN A 29 9.22 10.40 3.26
CA ASN A 29 9.55 9.02 3.57
C ASN A 29 8.27 8.23 3.87
N GLU A 30 7.39 8.78 4.71
CA GLU A 30 6.11 8.17 5.04
C GLU A 30 5.21 8.03 3.80
N LEU A 31 5.15 9.06 2.96
CA LEU A 31 4.39 9.04 1.71
C LEU A 31 4.90 7.93 0.77
N THR A 32 6.21 7.87 0.56
CA THR A 32 6.83 6.84 -0.28
C THR A 32 6.54 5.44 0.25
N LYS A 33 6.65 5.24 1.56
CA LYS A 33 6.32 3.96 2.21
C LYS A 33 4.86 3.58 1.97
N LYS A 34 3.91 4.48 2.23
CA LYS A 34 2.47 4.22 2.07
C LYS A 34 2.06 3.95 0.63
N VAL A 35 2.72 4.59 -0.34
CA VAL A 35 2.49 4.34 -1.77
C VAL A 35 3.04 2.97 -2.15
N ALA A 36 4.26 2.63 -1.71
CA ALA A 36 4.86 1.33 -1.98
C ALA A 36 4.04 0.17 -1.37
N GLU A 37 3.57 0.33 -0.12
CA GLU A 37 2.71 -0.65 0.55
C GLU A 37 1.40 -0.87 -0.22
N ARG A 38 0.72 0.19 -0.66
CA ARG A 38 -0.51 0.08 -1.46
C ARG A 38 -0.28 -0.54 -2.83
N ALA A 39 0.84 -0.21 -3.48
CA ALA A 39 1.19 -0.83 -4.75
C ALA A 39 1.39 -2.34 -4.55
N LEU A 40 2.08 -2.74 -3.48
CA LEU A 40 2.30 -4.15 -3.16
C LEU A 40 0.99 -4.87 -2.79
N GLU A 41 0.10 -4.24 -2.03
CA GLU A 41 -1.24 -4.76 -1.73
C GLU A 41 -2.09 -4.93 -2.99
N ALA A 42 -2.10 -3.94 -3.87
CA ALA A 42 -2.83 -4.00 -5.14
C ALA A 42 -2.28 -5.11 -6.06
N GLU A 43 -0.97 -5.31 -6.10
CA GLU A 43 -0.37 -6.44 -6.82
C GLU A 43 -0.76 -7.79 -6.21
N MET A 44 -0.82 -7.91 -4.88
CA MET A 44 -1.31 -9.11 -4.23
C MET A 44 -2.78 -9.40 -4.58
N GLU A 45 -3.65 -8.39 -4.55
CA GLU A 45 -5.06 -8.55 -4.96
C GLU A 45 -5.20 -8.91 -6.46
N ALA A 46 -4.37 -8.30 -7.32
CA ALA A 46 -4.39 -8.53 -8.77
C ALA A 46 -3.78 -9.88 -9.19
N HIS A 47 -2.79 -10.41 -8.46
CA HIS A 47 -2.12 -11.68 -8.78
C HIS A 47 -2.61 -12.90 -7.99
N LEU A 48 -3.43 -12.73 -6.94
CA LEU A 48 -4.03 -13.87 -6.22
C LEU A 48 -5.50 -14.14 -6.60
N GLY A 49 -6.17 -13.21 -7.29
CA GLY A 49 -7.58 -13.38 -7.68
C GLY A 49 -8.57 -13.42 -6.51
N TYR A 50 -8.13 -13.08 -5.28
CA TYR A 50 -8.98 -13.05 -4.09
C TYR A 50 -8.56 -11.94 -3.12
N VAL A 51 -9.56 -11.38 -2.42
CA VAL A 51 -9.41 -10.29 -1.46
C VAL A 51 -9.08 -10.83 -0.07
N LYS A 52 -8.32 -10.06 0.72
CA LYS A 52 -8.04 -10.37 2.13
C LYS A 52 -9.36 -10.42 2.91
N HIS A 53 -9.66 -11.57 3.54
CA HIS A 53 -10.93 -11.95 4.20
C HIS A 53 -12.04 -12.58 3.34
N ASP A 54 -11.75 -13.05 2.13
CA ASP A 54 -12.71 -13.87 1.40
C ASP A 54 -12.88 -15.27 2.06
N PRO A 55 -14.11 -15.70 2.44
CA PRO A 55 -14.36 -17.04 2.98
C PRO A 55 -13.97 -18.18 2.02
N CYS A 56 -13.69 -17.88 0.75
CA CYS A 56 -13.16 -18.83 -0.23
C CYS A 56 -11.78 -19.42 0.16
N MET A 57 -11.04 -18.79 1.08
CA MET A 57 -9.74 -19.29 1.59
C MET A 57 -9.83 -20.71 2.18
N MET A 58 -10.98 -21.10 2.75
CA MET A 58 -11.13 -22.41 3.40
C MET A 58 -11.27 -23.58 2.41
N PHE A 59 -11.59 -23.32 1.14
CA PHE A 59 -11.82 -24.39 0.16
C PHE A 59 -10.53 -24.86 -0.52
N PHE A 60 -9.52 -23.98 -0.66
CA PHE A 60 -8.30 -24.29 -1.40
C PHE A 60 -7.24 -24.99 -0.54
N LEU A 61 -7.19 -24.75 0.77
CA LEU A 61 -6.28 -25.45 1.70
C LEU A 61 -6.65 -26.94 1.88
N TYR A 62 -7.86 -27.36 1.49
CA TYR A 62 -8.33 -28.75 1.57
C TYR A 62 -8.45 -29.47 0.22
N SER A 63 -8.12 -28.80 -0.89
CA SER A 63 -8.34 -29.35 -2.24
C SER A 63 -7.06 -29.52 -3.07
N VAL A 64 -5.87 -29.33 -2.51
CA VAL A 64 -4.63 -29.79 -3.17
C VAL A 64 -4.46 -31.28 -2.84
N PRO A 65 -4.73 -32.24 -3.75
CA PRO A 65 -4.28 -33.59 -3.52
C PRO A 65 -2.75 -33.57 -3.60
N LEU A 66 -2.10 -33.98 -2.51
CA LEU A 66 -0.68 -34.29 -2.50
C LEU A 66 -0.48 -35.51 -3.42
N SER A 67 -0.29 -35.27 -4.71
CA SER A 67 0.11 -36.31 -5.65
C SER A 67 1.59 -36.61 -5.45
N LEU A 68 1.86 -37.92 -5.29
CA LEU A 68 3.11 -38.61 -4.99
C LEU A 68 4.28 -38.25 -5.94
#